data_AF-A0AAD5LZ88-F1
#
_entry.id   AF-A0AAD5LZ88-F1
#
_cell.length_a   1.000
_cell.length_b   1.000
_cell.length_c   1.000
_cell.angle_alpha   90.00
_cell.angle_beta   90.00
_cell.angle_gamma   90.00
#
_symmetry.space_group_name_H-M   'P 1'
#
loop_
_entity.id
_entity.type
_entity.pdbx_description
1 polymer ?
#
loop_
_entity_poly.entity_id
_entity_poly.type
_entity_poly.pdbx_seq_one_letter_code
_entity_poly.pdbx_strand_id
1 'polypeptide(L)'
;MKGLRRICDENELLLITDEVQCGFGRTGEYFAIDGHFDVTPDILVMAKGIAKSIANVFVDRLFQFMEGLSQLKASGKYPILDVRGLGLMLAMEFNGQHVAPGTAARVAQACLEHGMLVLTTSAFETLRPP
;
A
#
# COMPACT_ATOMS: atom_id res chain seq x y z
N MET A 1 4.29 -15.05 -4.13
CA MET A 1 4.18 -15.04 -5.60
C MET A 1 4.84 -16.25 -6.29
N LYS A 2 5.93 -16.83 -5.76
CA LYS A 2 6.61 -17.99 -6.37
C LYS A 2 5.70 -19.19 -6.69
N GLY A 3 4.73 -19.49 -5.81
CA GLY A 3 3.76 -20.56 -6.07
C GLY A 3 2.87 -20.30 -7.29
N LEU A 4 2.46 -19.04 -7.51
CA LEU A 4 1.67 -18.66 -8.68
C LEU A 4 2.49 -18.77 -9.97
N ARG A 5 3.75 -18.32 -9.94
CA ARG A 5 4.69 -18.49 -11.07
C ARG A 5 4.81 -19.96 -11.46
N ARG A 6 5.03 -20.85 -10.48
CA ARG A 6 5.11 -22.30 -10.73
C ARG A 6 3.84 -22.84 -11.39
N ILE A 7 2.66 -22.44 -10.89
CA ILE A 7 1.39 -22.87 -11.47
C ILE A 7 1.26 -22.39 -12.92
N CYS A 8 1.65 -21.15 -13.22
CA CYS A 8 1.64 -20.64 -14.59
C CYS A 8 2.57 -21.46 -15.50
N ASP A 9 3.77 -21.81 -15.03
CA ASP A 9 4.74 -22.62 -15.80
C ASP A 9 4.22 -24.04 -16.05
N GLU A 10 3.65 -24.69 -15.02
CA GLU A 10 3.10 -26.05 -15.11
C GLU A 10 1.88 -26.15 -16.05
N ASN A 11 1.19 -25.04 -16.31
CA ASN A 11 -0.05 -25.01 -17.09
C ASN A 11 0.09 -24.21 -18.40
N GLU A 12 1.30 -23.83 -18.80
CA GLU A 12 1.56 -23.03 -20.02
C GLU A 12 0.77 -21.70 -20.06
N LEU A 13 0.59 -21.07 -18.89
CA LEU A 13 -0.11 -19.79 -18.73
C LEU A 13 0.87 -18.63 -18.61
N LEU A 14 0.47 -17.46 -19.13
CA LEU A 14 1.20 -16.23 -18.93
C LEU A 14 0.95 -15.68 -17.53
N LEU A 15 2.03 -15.31 -16.83
CA LEU A 15 1.99 -14.51 -15.62
C LEU A 15 2.10 -13.03 -15.99
N ILE A 16 0.99 -12.31 -15.84
CA ILE A 16 0.94 -10.86 -15.99
C ILE A 16 0.94 -10.23 -14.61
N THR A 17 1.83 -9.26 -14.39
CA THR A 17 1.88 -8.50 -13.14
C THR A 17 1.60 -7.03 -13.40
N ASP A 18 0.63 -6.49 -12.66
CA ASP A 18 0.27 -5.08 -12.71
C ASP A 18 1.03 -4.31 -11.62
N GLU A 19 2.13 -3.68 -12.04
CA GLU A 19 3.01 -2.86 -11.21
C GLU A 19 2.72 -1.37 -11.38
N VAL A 20 1.55 -1.00 -11.95
CA VAL A 20 1.18 0.40 -12.17
C VAL A 20 1.21 1.22 -10.87
N GLN A 21 0.85 0.61 -9.74
CA GLN A 21 0.83 1.30 -8.44
C GLN A 21 2.08 1.05 -7.58
N CYS A 22 2.55 -0.19 -7.53
CA CYS A 22 3.63 -0.61 -6.62
C CYS A 22 5.04 -0.54 -7.22
N GLY A 23 5.17 -0.36 -8.54
CA GLY A 23 6.44 -0.21 -9.21
C GLY A 23 7.10 1.17 -8.99
N PHE A 24 8.24 1.36 -9.65
CA PHE A 24 9.08 2.56 -9.60
C PHE A 24 9.44 3.01 -8.18
N GLY A 25 9.92 2.09 -7.34
CA GLY A 25 10.45 2.43 -6.01
C GLY A 25 9.38 2.65 -4.94
N ARG A 26 8.08 2.51 -5.27
CA ARG A 26 6.99 2.78 -4.31
C ARG A 26 7.02 1.84 -3.12
N THR A 27 7.55 0.63 -3.27
CA THR A 27 7.69 -0.35 -2.20
C THR A 27 9.10 -0.42 -1.60
N GLY A 28 10.02 0.44 -2.06
CA GLY A 28 11.46 0.36 -1.76
C GLY A 28 12.27 -0.36 -2.83
N GLU A 29 11.63 -1.15 -3.68
CA GLU A 29 12.24 -1.84 -4.83
C GLU A 29 11.72 -1.26 -6.15
N TYR A 30 12.49 -1.41 -7.23
CA TYR A 30 12.12 -0.84 -8.52
C TYR A 30 10.83 -1.47 -9.06
N PHE A 31 10.67 -2.78 -8.97
CA PHE A 31 9.39 -3.47 -9.06
C PHE A 31 9.19 -4.34 -7.82
N ALA A 32 7.94 -4.55 -7.42
CA ALA A 32 7.67 -5.35 -6.24
C ALA A 32 7.87 -6.85 -6.51
N ILE A 33 7.53 -7.31 -7.72
CA ILE A 33 7.52 -8.71 -8.13
C ILE A 33 8.91 -9.34 -8.11
N ASP A 34 9.93 -8.62 -8.57
CA ASP A 34 11.31 -9.09 -8.59
C ASP A 34 11.98 -8.85 -7.23
N GLY A 35 11.92 -7.63 -6.69
CA GLY A 35 12.65 -7.24 -5.48
C GLY A 35 12.16 -7.91 -4.19
N HIS A 36 10.85 -8.07 -4.02
CA HIS A 36 10.30 -8.67 -2.78
C HIS A 36 9.97 -10.15 -2.92
N PHE A 37 9.66 -10.60 -4.13
CA PHE A 37 9.18 -11.96 -4.34
C PHE A 37 10.07 -12.84 -5.19
N ASP A 38 11.11 -12.28 -5.82
CA ASP A 38 12.07 -13.01 -6.67
C ASP A 38 11.32 -13.84 -7.72
N VAL A 39 10.46 -13.15 -8.47
CA VAL A 39 9.64 -13.71 -9.55
C VAL A 39 9.78 -12.84 -10.80
N THR A 40 10.07 -13.47 -11.93
CA THR A 40 10.03 -12.82 -13.24
C THR A 40 8.67 -13.08 -13.90
N PRO A 41 7.87 -12.04 -14.20
CA PRO A 41 6.62 -12.18 -14.94
C PRO A 41 6.87 -12.28 -16.45
N ASP A 42 5.91 -12.81 -17.20
CA ASP A 42 5.95 -12.82 -18.67
C ASP A 42 5.60 -11.44 -19.24
N ILE A 43 4.65 -10.75 -18.60
CA ILE A 43 4.25 -9.38 -18.93
C ILE A 43 4.21 -8.55 -17.66
N LEU A 44 4.82 -7.38 -17.70
CA LEU A 44 4.82 -6.41 -16.60
C LEU A 44 4.15 -5.12 -17.07
N VAL A 45 3.07 -4.72 -16.40
CA VAL A 45 2.28 -3.53 -16.72
C VAL A 45 2.72 -2.38 -15.81
N MET A 46 2.93 -1.20 -16.39
CA MET A 46 3.47 -0.02 -15.71
C MET A 46 2.78 1.26 -16.16
N ALA A 47 2.59 2.19 -15.22
CA ALA A 47 2.20 3.57 -15.49
C ALA A 47 2.50 4.46 -14.26
N LYS A 48 1.67 5.47 -13.98
CA LYS A 48 1.74 6.39 -12.83
C LYS A 48 3.14 6.97 -12.57
N GLY A 49 3.89 6.36 -11.65
CA GLY A 49 5.19 6.85 -11.19
C GLY A 49 6.27 6.95 -12.26
N ILE A 50 6.12 6.21 -13.37
CA ILE A 50 7.10 6.09 -14.47
C ILE A 50 7.66 7.42 -14.99
N ALA A 51 6.85 8.49 -15.05
CA ALA A 51 7.23 9.77 -15.67
C ALA A 51 7.68 10.85 -14.67
N LYS A 52 7.46 10.65 -13.37
CA LYS A 52 7.73 11.63 -12.30
C LYS A 52 8.27 10.96 -11.05
N SER A 53 9.26 10.05 -11.18
CA SER A 53 9.82 9.27 -10.07
C SER A 53 10.48 10.15 -8.99
N ILE A 54 9.68 10.81 -8.15
CA ILE A 54 10.05 11.20 -6.81
C ILE A 54 9.77 9.96 -5.96
N ALA A 55 10.60 8.92 -6.13
CA ALA A 55 10.68 7.81 -5.19
C ALA A 55 11.90 7.95 -4.27
N ASN A 56 12.72 9.00 -4.46
CA ASN A 56 13.65 9.47 -3.45
C ASN A 56 12.89 10.32 -2.41
N VAL A 57 11.87 9.73 -1.78
CA VAL A 57 11.13 10.37 -0.68
C VAL A 57 11.81 9.95 0.61
N PHE A 58 12.24 10.95 1.40
CA PHE A 58 12.92 10.85 2.69
C PHE A 58 12.42 9.66 3.53
N VAL A 59 13.22 8.59 3.53
CA VAL A 59 12.97 7.32 4.23
C VAL A 59 12.61 7.54 5.70
N ASP A 60 13.24 8.54 6.35
CA ASP A 60 13.01 8.87 7.76
C ASP A 60 11.56 9.31 8.05
N ARG A 61 10.93 10.06 7.15
CA ARG A 61 9.53 10.50 7.32
C ARG A 61 8.55 9.33 7.19
N LEU A 62 8.88 8.34 6.37
CA LEU A 62 8.05 7.15 6.20
C LEU A 62 8.11 6.25 7.43
N PHE A 63 9.31 6.06 7.98
CA PHE A 63 9.47 5.34 9.23
C PHE A 63 8.73 6.03 10.38
N GLN A 64 8.83 7.36 10.51
CA GLN A 64 8.04 8.10 11.49
C GLN A 64 6.53 7.91 11.32
N PHE A 65 6.03 7.93 10.07
CA PHE A 65 4.62 7.72 9.80
C PHE A 65 4.16 6.30 10.20
N MET A 66 4.93 5.28 9.83
CA MET A 66 4.65 3.88 10.22
C MET A 66 4.69 3.67 11.73
N GLU A 67 5.71 4.21 12.40
CA GLU A 67 5.84 4.20 13.86
C GLU A 67 4.60 4.83 14.50
N GLY A 68 4.18 6.01 14.03
CA GLY A 68 3.00 6.69 14.53
C GLY A 68 1.72 5.86 14.38
N LEU A 69 1.48 5.27 13.20
CA LEU A 69 0.33 4.39 12.97
C LEU A 69 0.38 3.13 13.85
N SER A 70 1.56 2.53 13.99
CA SER A 70 1.79 1.35 14.84
C SER A 70 1.51 1.66 16.32
N GLN A 71 1.96 2.83 16.80
CA GLN A 71 1.69 3.29 18.16
C GLN A 71 0.20 3.57 18.39
N LEU A 72 -0.49 4.17 17.42
CA LEU A 72 -1.94 4.38 17.49
C LEU A 72 -2.70 3.05 17.60
N LYS A 73 -2.31 2.04 16.81
CA LYS A 73 -2.86 0.68 16.90
C LYS A 73 -2.58 0.06 18.27
N ALA A 74 -1.32 0.11 18.73
CA ALA A 74 -0.90 -0.46 20.01
C ALA A 74 -1.59 0.20 21.23
N SER A 75 -2.01 1.46 21.10
CA SER A 75 -2.72 2.15 22.17
C SER A 75 -4.07 1.52 22.54
N GLY A 76 -4.69 0.75 21.63
CA GLY A 76 -6.04 0.18 21.80
C GLY A 76 -7.17 1.21 21.90
N LYS A 77 -6.85 2.50 21.85
CA LYS A 77 -7.82 3.60 21.98
C LYS A 77 -8.71 3.74 20.76
N TYR A 78 -8.19 3.38 19.60
CA TYR A 78 -8.87 3.51 18.31
C TYR A 78 -9.16 2.12 17.74
N PRO A 79 -10.29 1.94 17.04
CA PRO A 79 -10.66 0.65 16.45
C PRO A 79 -9.85 0.37 15.18
N ILE A 80 -8.52 0.39 15.27
CA ILE A 80 -7.59 0.08 14.18
C ILE A 80 -7.44 -1.45 14.14
N LEU A 81 -7.90 -2.05 13.04
CA LEU A 81 -7.73 -3.48 12.80
C LEU A 81 -6.30 -3.78 12.39
N ASP A 82 -5.76 -3.01 11.45
CA ASP A 82 -4.49 -3.32 10.83
C ASP A 82 -3.69 -2.09 10.37
N VAL A 83 -2.37 -2.24 10.36
CA VAL A 83 -1.40 -1.30 9.78
C VAL A 83 -0.40 -2.13 8.99
N ARG A 84 -0.32 -1.93 7.68
CA ARG A 84 0.44 -2.80 6.77
C ARG A 84 1.01 -2.02 5.58
N GLY A 85 1.91 -2.66 4.84
CA GLY A 85 2.47 -2.13 3.59
C GLY A 85 3.99 -2.12 3.56
N LEU A 86 4.55 -1.67 2.43
CA LEU A 86 5.99 -1.58 2.20
C LEU A 86 6.35 -0.22 1.57
N GLY A 87 7.46 0.36 2.00
CA GLY A 87 7.93 1.65 1.51
C GLY A 87 6.86 2.75 1.64
N LEU A 88 6.49 3.35 0.51
CA LEU A 88 5.45 4.37 0.39
C LEU A 88 4.03 3.77 0.25
N MET A 89 3.89 2.46 0.03
CA MET A 89 2.61 1.74 -0.08
C MET A 89 2.08 1.30 1.28
N LEU A 90 1.76 2.25 2.16
CA LEU A 90 1.25 1.97 3.50
C LEU A 90 -0.27 2.05 3.58
N ALA A 91 -0.86 1.35 4.53
CA ALA A 91 -2.30 1.38 4.78
C ALA A 91 -2.60 1.17 6.27
N MET A 92 -3.61 1.89 6.76
CA MET A 92 -4.25 1.65 8.06
C MET A 92 -5.71 1.33 7.82
N GLU A 93 -6.19 0.25 8.43
CA GLU A 93 -7.58 -0.21 8.30
C GLU A 93 -8.29 -0.15 9.64
N PHE A 94 -9.47 0.46 9.65
CA PHE A 94 -10.38 0.42 10.79
C PHE A 94 -11.16 -0.89 10.83
N ASN A 95 -11.47 -1.37 12.03
CA ASN A 95 -12.34 -2.52 12.19
C ASN A 95 -13.78 -2.15 11.84
N GLY A 96 -14.23 -2.55 10.65
CA GLY A 96 -15.57 -2.27 10.12
C GLY A 96 -16.73 -2.81 10.97
N GLN A 97 -16.50 -3.74 11.90
CA GLN A 97 -17.52 -4.18 12.86
C GLN A 97 -17.73 -3.18 14.00
N HIS A 98 -16.75 -2.32 14.24
CA HIS A 98 -16.71 -1.37 15.35
C HIS A 98 -16.76 0.10 14.91
N VAL A 99 -16.86 0.36 13.61
CA VAL A 99 -17.01 1.72 13.06
C VAL A 99 -18.17 1.77 12.07
N ALA A 100 -18.78 2.95 11.94
CA ALA A 100 -19.82 3.16 10.94
C ALA A 100 -19.24 3.14 9.51
N PRO A 101 -20.00 2.71 8.50
CA PRO A 101 -19.60 2.85 7.10
C PRO A 101 -19.25 4.31 6.74
N GLY A 102 -18.23 4.49 5.92
CA GLY A 102 -17.70 5.79 5.51
C GLY A 102 -16.82 6.47 6.57
N THR A 103 -16.40 5.77 7.61
CA THR A 103 -15.50 6.32 8.64
C THR A 103 -14.16 6.75 8.06
N ALA A 104 -13.55 5.95 7.19
CA ALA A 104 -12.31 6.31 6.50
C ALA A 104 -12.48 7.58 5.66
N ALA A 105 -13.60 7.75 4.96
CA ALA A 105 -13.87 8.98 4.20
C ALA A 105 -14.00 10.21 5.12
N ARG A 106 -14.69 10.08 6.26
CA ARG A 106 -14.80 11.15 7.25
C ARG A 106 -13.45 11.51 7.88
N VAL A 107 -12.63 10.50 8.20
CA VAL A 107 -11.28 10.74 8.72
C VAL A 107 -10.40 11.38 7.65
N ALA A 108 -10.47 10.93 6.39
CA ALA A 108 -9.72 11.54 5.30
C ALA A 108 -10.11 13.01 5.07
N GLN A 109 -11.40 13.32 5.15
CA GLN A 109 -11.89 14.70 5.07
C GLN A 109 -11.40 15.54 6.26
N ALA A 110 -11.45 15.01 7.48
CA ALA A 110 -10.92 15.71 8.66
C ALA A 110 -9.40 15.93 8.56
N CYS A 111 -8.65 14.94 8.08
CA CYS A 111 -7.22 15.10 7.79
C CYS A 111 -6.98 16.24 6.80
N LEU A 112 -7.76 16.31 5.71
CA LEU A 112 -7.65 17.35 4.69
C LEU A 112 -7.92 18.75 5.30
N GLU A 113 -8.95 18.89 6.13
CA GLU A 113 -9.26 20.12 6.86
C GLU A 113 -8.12 20.56 7.80
N HIS A 114 -7.34 19.60 8.29
CA HIS A 114 -6.13 19.84 9.09
C HIS A 114 -4.83 19.89 8.27
N GLY A 115 -4.91 20.00 6.94
CA GLY A 115 -3.75 20.14 6.05
C GLY A 115 -2.96 18.86 5.81
N MET A 116 -3.52 17.69 6.14
CA MET A 116 -2.93 16.39 5.89
C MET A 116 -3.68 15.67 4.78
N LEU A 117 -3.01 15.40 3.65
CA LEU A 117 -3.60 14.61 2.58
C LEU A 117 -3.45 13.11 2.90
N VAL A 118 -4.58 12.43 3.03
CA VAL A 118 -4.68 10.97 3.06
C VAL A 118 -5.78 10.53 2.11
N LEU A 119 -5.63 9.35 1.53
CA LEU A 119 -6.58 8.79 0.57
C LEU A 119 -7.33 7.62 1.20
N THR A 120 -8.57 7.42 0.77
CA THR A 120 -9.31 6.18 1.03
C THR A 120 -9.09 5.17 -0.09
N THR A 121 -9.22 3.89 0.22
CA THR A 121 -9.14 2.81 -0.77
C THR A 121 -9.88 1.57 -0.28
N SER A 122 -10.09 0.59 -1.16
CA SER A 122 -10.77 -0.68 -0.86
C SER A 122 -12.29 -0.56 -0.60
N ALA A 123 -12.95 -1.71 -0.51
CA ALA A 123 -14.30 -1.85 0.02
C ALA A 123 -14.34 -1.78 1.57
N PHE A 124 -13.16 -1.79 2.21
CA PHE A 124 -13.01 -1.67 3.66
C PHE A 124 -12.70 -0.22 4.08
N GLU A 125 -12.81 0.06 5.37
CA GLU A 125 -12.50 1.36 5.97
C GLU A 125 -10.98 1.57 6.05
N THR A 126 -10.33 1.78 4.90
CA THR A 126 -8.87 1.88 4.79
C THR A 126 -8.41 3.28 4.40
N LEU A 127 -7.38 3.76 5.10
CA LEU A 127 -6.64 4.98 4.80
C LEU A 127 -5.24 4.64 4.28
N ARG A 128 -4.72 5.46 3.37
CA ARG A 128 -3.34 5.37 2.86
C ARG A 128 -2.74 6.76 2.64
N PRO A 129 -1.42 6.92 2.73
CA PRO A 129 -0.75 8.12 2.25
C PRO A 129 -0.92 8.26 0.71
N PRO A 130 -0.74 9.48 0.17
CA PRO A 130 -0.91 9.76 -1.26
C PRO A 130 0.14 9.10 -2.16
#